data_AF-A0A1T3MZA6-F1
#
_entry.id   AF-A0A1T3MZA6-F1
#
_cell.length_a   1.000
_cell.length_b   1.000
_cell.length_c   1.000
_cell.angle_alpha   90.00
_cell.angle_beta   90.00
_cell.angle_gamma   90.00
#
_symmetry.space_group_name_H-M   'P 1'
#
loop_
_entity.id
_entity.type
_entity.pdbx_description
1 polymer ?
#
loop_
_entity_poly.entity_id
_entity_poly.type
_entity_poly.pdbx_seq_one_letter_code
_entity_poly.pdbx_strand_id
1 'polypeptide(L)'
;MKLFLDIDGVMVHANPHRQVEMEDDGFYKFNHKAVDVLNSVDHHNIELVLSTSHRFRFNLNQWKHIFHKRGIKFNKISIIKEDLNHKHSRRFEIEKWITDHHISSDDVIIIDDDKSLNSLPEDLKRRLILTNPYTGLTDSKELIRILAEK
;
A
#
# COMPACT_ATOMS: atom_id res chain seq x y z
N MET A 1 7.32 12.34 -2.59
CA MET A 1 6.14 11.54 -2.18
C MET A 1 6.45 10.06 -1.97
N LYS A 2 5.86 9.49 -0.93
CA LYS A 2 5.87 8.07 -0.52
C LYS A 2 4.43 7.57 -0.51
N LEU A 3 4.16 6.45 -1.19
CA LEU A 3 2.88 5.76 -1.14
C LEU A 3 3.05 4.46 -0.36
N PHE A 4 2.49 4.39 0.84
CA PHE A 4 2.44 3.16 1.63
C PHE A 4 1.31 2.28 1.11
N LEU A 5 1.64 1.06 0.72
CA LEU A 5 0.72 0.13 0.10
C LEU A 5 0.62 -1.17 0.91
N ASP A 6 -0.58 -1.45 1.42
CA ASP A 6 -0.97 -2.79 1.83
C ASP A 6 -1.42 -3.65 0.63
N ILE A 7 -1.55 -4.96 0.83
CA ILE A 7 -1.95 -5.92 -0.20
C ILE A 7 -3.30 -6.55 0.15
N ASP A 8 -3.47 -7.06 1.37
CA ASP A 8 -4.70 -7.72 1.79
C ASP A 8 -5.79 -6.67 2.00
N GLY A 9 -6.99 -6.89 1.47
CA GLY A 9 -8.03 -5.86 1.53
C GLY A 9 -7.77 -4.61 0.68
N VAL A 10 -6.68 -4.55 -0.09
CA VAL A 10 -6.33 -3.46 -1.01
C VAL A 10 -6.16 -3.98 -2.44
N MET A 11 -5.09 -4.74 -2.69
CA MET A 11 -4.76 -5.32 -4.00
C MET A 11 -5.44 -6.68 -4.20
N VAL A 12 -5.79 -7.36 -3.11
CA VAL A 12 -6.60 -8.58 -3.06
C VAL A 12 -7.67 -8.42 -1.98
N HIS A 13 -8.68 -9.29 -1.93
CA HIS A 13 -9.66 -9.25 -0.84
C HIS A 13 -9.10 -9.92 0.42
N ALA A 14 -9.49 -9.45 1.61
CA ALA A 14 -9.18 -10.07 2.90
C ALA A 14 -10.33 -10.96 3.44
N ASN A 15 -11.23 -11.43 2.56
CA ASN A 15 -12.33 -12.33 2.96
C ASN A 15 -11.79 -13.73 3.37
N PRO A 16 -11.93 -14.17 4.64
CA PRO A 16 -11.40 -15.46 5.11
C PRO A 16 -12.13 -16.67 4.51
N HIS A 17 -13.33 -16.49 3.95
CA HIS A 17 -14.13 -17.56 3.36
C HIS A 17 -13.96 -17.69 1.85
N ARG A 18 -13.10 -16.87 1.23
CA ARG A 18 -12.82 -16.90 -0.20
C ARG A 18 -11.33 -17.06 -0.41
N GLN A 19 -10.93 -18.04 -1.22
CA GLN A 19 -9.53 -18.18 -1.59
C GLN A 19 -9.12 -17.08 -2.56
N VAL A 20 -7.94 -16.53 -2.33
CA VAL A 20 -7.28 -15.60 -3.27
C VAL A 20 -6.61 -16.43 -4.36
N GLU A 21 -6.82 -16.04 -5.62
CA GLU A 21 -6.17 -16.70 -6.77
C GLU A 21 -4.65 -16.48 -6.69
N MET A 22 -3.87 -17.54 -6.98
CA MET A 22 -2.40 -17.53 -6.96
C MET A 22 -1.87 -17.51 -8.39
N GLU A 23 -0.66 -17.00 -8.59
CA GLU A 23 0.06 -17.25 -9.85
C GLU A 23 1.35 -18.04 -9.68
N ASP A 24 2.01 -18.28 -10.81
CA ASP A 24 3.18 -19.14 -10.96
C ASP A 24 4.40 -18.69 -10.12
N ASP A 25 4.43 -17.41 -9.75
CA ASP A 25 5.44 -16.81 -8.87
C ASP A 25 5.23 -17.13 -7.38
N GLY A 26 4.17 -17.87 -7.03
CA GLY A 26 3.87 -18.27 -5.66
C GLY A 26 3.27 -17.14 -4.82
N PHE A 27 2.77 -16.08 -5.46
CA PHE A 27 2.05 -14.99 -4.80
C PHE A 27 0.66 -14.74 -5.40
N TYR A 28 -0.12 -13.91 -4.72
CA TYR A 28 -1.49 -13.63 -5.11
C TYR A 28 -1.59 -12.90 -6.44
N LYS A 29 -2.63 -13.22 -7.20
CA LYS A 29 -3.09 -12.42 -8.33
C LYS A 29 -3.79 -11.17 -7.83
N PHE A 30 -3.33 -10.02 -8.30
CA PHE A 30 -3.94 -8.73 -7.95
C PHE A 30 -5.24 -8.49 -8.69
N ASN A 31 -6.16 -7.80 -8.02
CA ASN A 31 -7.37 -7.28 -8.63
C ASN A 31 -7.00 -6.26 -9.72
N HIS A 32 -7.40 -6.52 -10.96
CA HIS A 32 -7.13 -5.64 -12.09
C HIS A 32 -7.62 -4.21 -11.84
N LYS A 33 -8.75 -4.02 -11.14
CA LYS A 33 -9.24 -2.67 -10.79
C LYS A 33 -8.28 -1.93 -9.86
N ALA A 34 -7.68 -2.63 -8.88
CA ALA A 34 -6.72 -2.04 -7.98
C ALA A 34 -5.42 -1.66 -8.72
N VAL A 35 -4.99 -2.52 -9.65
CA VAL A 35 -3.87 -2.24 -10.56
C VAL A 35 -4.16 -1.01 -11.42
N ASP A 36 -5.35 -0.92 -12.01
CA ASP A 36 -5.77 0.20 -12.85
C ASP A 36 -5.80 1.51 -12.06
N VAL A 37 -6.31 1.49 -10.82
CA VAL A 37 -6.32 2.66 -9.92
C VAL A 37 -4.90 3.10 -9.58
N LEU A 38 -4.01 2.18 -9.18
CA LEU A 38 -2.62 2.54 -8.89
C LEU A 38 -1.92 3.12 -10.13
N ASN A 39 -2.22 2.60 -11.31
CA ASN A 39 -1.65 3.06 -12.56
C ASN A 39 -2.32 4.32 -13.12
N SER A 40 -3.40 4.82 -12.52
CA SER A 40 -4.11 6.00 -13.01
C SER A 40 -3.40 7.32 -12.69
N VAL A 41 -2.26 7.26 -11.98
CA VAL A 41 -1.51 8.43 -11.52
C VAL A 41 -0.07 8.41 -12.02
N ASP A 42 0.55 9.59 -12.07
CA ASP A 42 1.96 9.71 -12.42
C ASP A 42 2.85 9.13 -11.30
N HIS A 43 3.52 8.04 -11.62
CA HIS A 43 4.32 7.24 -10.69
C HIS A 43 5.82 7.56 -10.75
N HIS A 44 6.29 8.46 -11.64
CA HIS A 44 7.73 8.73 -11.78
C HIS A 44 8.37 9.36 -10.52
N ASN A 45 7.58 10.12 -9.78
CA ASN A 45 8.01 10.86 -8.59
C ASN A 45 7.45 10.29 -7.27
N ILE A 46 6.79 9.13 -7.34
CA ILE A 46 6.24 8.44 -6.18
C ILE A 46 7.05 7.17 -5.93
N GLU A 47 7.54 7.02 -4.71
CA GLU A 47 8.11 5.75 -4.26
C GLU A 47 7.02 4.93 -3.58
N LEU A 48 6.82 3.71 -4.07
CA LEU A 48 5.89 2.74 -3.53
C LEU A 48 6.57 1.98 -2.38
N VAL A 49 6.11 2.20 -1.16
CA VAL A 49 6.65 1.60 0.06
C VAL A 49 5.71 0.48 0.50
N LEU A 50 6.17 -0.76 0.47
CA LEU A 50 5.37 -1.90 0.92
C LEU A 50 5.23 -1.88 2.45
N SER A 51 4.00 -1.65 2.93
CA SER A 51 3.63 -1.72 4.36
C SER A 51 3.02 -3.07 4.75
N THR A 52 2.67 -3.92 3.77
CA THR A 52 2.07 -5.24 3.99
C THR A 52 2.88 -6.18 4.89
N SER A 53 2.19 -7.06 5.62
CA SER A 53 2.79 -8.16 6.37
C SER A 53 3.50 -9.18 5.47
N HIS A 54 3.14 -9.25 4.19
CA HIS A 54 3.82 -10.13 3.22
C HIS A 54 5.25 -9.70 2.91
N ARG A 55 5.66 -8.48 3.30
CA ARG A 55 6.96 -7.89 2.95
C ARG A 55 8.18 -8.76 3.29
N PHE A 56 8.05 -9.68 4.24
CA PHE A 56 9.12 -10.61 4.67
C PHE A 56 9.23 -11.89 3.83
N ARG A 57 8.24 -12.19 2.98
CA ARG A 57 8.22 -13.41 2.16
C ARG A 57 9.19 -13.34 0.98
N PHE A 58 9.48 -12.13 0.51
CA PHE A 58 10.26 -11.88 -0.70
C PHE A 58 11.22 -10.73 -0.48
N ASN A 59 12.40 -10.81 -1.08
CA ASN A 59 13.32 -9.68 -1.11
C ASN A 59 12.84 -8.60 -2.11
N LEU A 60 13.48 -7.43 -2.08
CA LEU A 60 13.08 -6.29 -2.91
C LEU A 60 13.06 -6.59 -4.41
N ASN A 61 14.01 -7.38 -4.93
CA ASN A 61 14.06 -7.70 -6.35
C ASN A 61 12.91 -8.62 -6.75
N GLN A 62 12.56 -9.57 -5.89
CA GLN A 62 11.39 -10.43 -6.08
C GLN A 62 10.09 -9.61 -6.04
N TRP A 63 9.96 -8.65 -5.11
CA TRP A 63 8.81 -7.74 -5.10
C TRP A 63 8.68 -6.90 -6.36
N LYS A 64 9.78 -6.33 -6.85
CA LYS A 64 9.82 -5.62 -8.14
C LYS A 64 9.36 -6.53 -9.29
N HIS A 65 9.80 -7.78 -9.31
CA HIS A 65 9.40 -8.76 -10.32
C HIS A 65 7.91 -9.10 -10.24
N ILE A 66 7.37 -9.33 -9.05
CA ILE A 66 5.93 -9.59 -8.82
C ILE A 66 5.12 -8.38 -9.30
N PHE A 67 5.48 -7.17 -8.90
CA PHE A 67 4.74 -5.96 -9.26
C PHE A 67 4.77 -5.72 -10.78
N HIS A 68 5.93 -5.94 -11.41
CA HIS A 68 6.07 -5.88 -12.86
C HIS A 68 5.19 -6.90 -13.58
N LYS A 69 5.22 -8.18 -13.16
CA LYS A 69 4.35 -9.24 -13.72
C LYS A 69 2.85 -8.89 -13.60
N ARG A 70 2.49 -8.06 -12.62
CA ARG A 70 1.11 -7.68 -12.30
C ARG A 70 0.71 -6.36 -12.95
N GLY A 71 1.60 -5.78 -13.77
CA GLY A 71 1.35 -4.57 -14.52
C GLY A 71 1.45 -3.28 -13.71
N ILE A 72 2.01 -3.31 -12.50
CA ILE A 72 2.24 -2.11 -11.67
C ILE A 72 3.41 -1.31 -12.26
N LYS A 73 3.18 -0.04 -12.59
CA LYS A 73 4.14 0.78 -13.34
C LYS A 73 5.17 1.54 -12.48
N PHE A 74 5.09 1.46 -11.16
CA PHE A 74 6.00 2.15 -10.25
C PHE A 74 7.46 1.67 -10.41
N ASN A 75 8.36 2.60 -10.68
CA ASN A 75 9.80 2.30 -10.87
C ASN A 75 10.60 2.34 -9.55
N LYS A 76 10.11 3.11 -8.57
CA LYS A 76 10.70 3.24 -7.23
C LYS A 76 9.85 2.41 -6.27
N ILE A 77 10.43 1.31 -5.80
CA ILE A 77 9.80 0.40 -4.84
C ILE A 77 10.77 0.21 -3.68
N SER A 78 10.25 0.29 -2.46
CA SER A 78 10.95 -0.03 -1.22
C SER A 78 10.03 -0.77 -0.24
N ILE A 79 10.59 -1.21 0.88
CA ILE A 79 9.92 -2.04 1.88
C ILE A 79 10.15 -1.40 3.25
N ILE A 80 9.13 -1.35 4.10
CA ILE A 80 9.33 -1.03 5.52
C ILE A 80 10.22 -2.10 6.15
N LYS A 81 11.41 -1.71 6.61
CA LYS A 81 12.41 -2.62 7.19
C LYS A 81 12.26 -2.85 8.71
N GLU A 82 11.19 -2.34 9.30
CA GLU A 82 10.86 -2.60 10.71
C GLU A 82 10.54 -4.09 10.92
N ASP A 83 11.11 -4.69 11.96
CA ASP A 83 10.85 -6.07 12.36
C ASP A 83 9.35 -6.28 12.63
N LEU A 84 8.85 -7.49 12.34
CA LEU A 84 7.49 -7.88 12.75
C LEU A 84 7.42 -7.93 14.27
N ASN A 85 6.88 -6.87 14.85
CA ASN A 85 6.44 -6.88 16.23
C ASN A 85 4.92 -6.92 16.25
N HIS A 86 4.35 -8.08 16.61
CA HIS A 86 2.90 -8.27 16.70
C HIS A 86 2.19 -7.35 17.71
N LYS A 87 2.94 -6.61 18.54
CA LYS A 87 2.39 -5.58 19.43
C LYS A 87 2.17 -4.24 18.75
N HIS A 88 2.78 -4.03 17.58
CA HIS A 88 2.67 -2.77 16.83
C HIS A 88 1.50 -2.86 15.86
N SER A 89 0.64 -1.83 15.87
CA SER A 89 -0.40 -1.69 14.86
C SER A 89 0.18 -1.16 13.55
N ARG A 90 -0.57 -1.31 12.44
CA ARG A 90 -0.20 -0.69 11.16
C ARG A 90 0.01 0.81 11.27
N ARG A 91 -0.86 1.50 12.04
CA ARG A 91 -0.69 2.92 12.37
C ARG A 91 0.69 3.20 12.97
N PHE A 92 1.09 2.43 14.00
CA PHE A 92 2.37 2.62 14.66
C PHE A 92 3.54 2.40 13.69
N GLU A 93 3.52 1.34 12.88
CA GLU A 93 4.57 1.05 11.89
C GLU A 93 4.76 2.22 10.92
N ILE A 94 3.67 2.75 10.38
CA ILE A 94 3.72 3.85 9.39
C ILE A 94 4.15 5.17 10.06
N GLU A 95 3.58 5.54 11.20
CA GLU A 95 3.95 6.77 11.94
C GLU A 95 5.43 6.76 12.33
N LYS A 96 5.91 5.62 12.85
CA LYS A 96 7.32 5.45 13.22
C LYS A 96 8.22 5.60 11.99
N TRP A 97 7.90 4.94 10.89
CA TRP A 97 8.70 5.03 9.67
C TRP A 97 8.76 6.46 9.14
N ILE A 98 7.63 7.16 9.09
CA ILE A 98 7.54 8.58 8.65
C ILE A 98 8.42 9.46 9.52
N THR A 99 8.33 9.29 10.84
CA THR A 99 9.09 10.05 11.84
C THR A 99 10.60 9.82 11.69
N ASP A 100 11.02 8.56 11.64
CA ASP A 100 12.44 8.19 11.55
C ASP A 100 13.08 8.70 10.25
N HIS A 101 12.31 8.76 9.16
CA HIS A 101 12.76 9.23 7.85
C HIS A 101 12.51 10.73 7.62
N HIS A 102 11.97 11.46 8.60
CA HIS A 102 11.70 12.90 8.52
C HIS A 102 10.84 13.28 7.30
N ILE A 103 9.83 12.48 6.98
CA ILE A 103 8.95 12.72 5.82
C ILE A 103 7.80 13.65 6.23
N SER A 104 7.54 14.68 5.42
CA SER A 104 6.37 15.53 5.60
C SER A 104 5.08 14.76 5.34
N SER A 105 4.03 15.01 6.11
CA SER A 105 2.69 14.45 5.87
C SER A 105 2.17 14.79 4.46
N ASP A 106 2.52 15.95 3.92
CA ASP A 106 2.18 16.37 2.53
C ASP A 106 2.92 15.58 1.45
N ASP A 107 3.90 14.77 1.84
CA ASP A 107 4.63 13.85 0.98
C ASP A 107 4.17 12.40 1.15
N VAL A 108 3.10 12.13 1.92
CA VAL A 108 2.62 10.78 2.23
C VAL A 108 1.28 10.50 1.57
N ILE A 109 1.11 9.27 1.10
CA ILE A 109 -0.19 8.65 0.78
C ILE A 109 -0.20 7.28 1.44
N ILE A 110 -1.31 6.89 2.06
CA ILE A 110 -1.46 5.56 2.68
C ILE A 110 -2.67 4.88 2.06
N ILE A 111 -2.51 3.65 1.59
CA ILE A 111 -3.61 2.81 1.07
C ILE A 111 -3.59 1.47 1.80
N ASP A 112 -4.65 1.22 2.56
CA ASP A 112 -4.70 0.15 3.55
C ASP A 112 -6.15 -0.14 3.96
N ASP A 113 -6.44 -1.32 4.49
CA ASP A 113 -7.75 -1.66 5.08
C ASP A 113 -7.73 -1.63 6.62
N ASP A 114 -6.55 -1.51 7.25
CA ASP A 114 -6.39 -1.59 8.71
C ASP A 114 -7.04 -0.40 9.43
N LYS A 115 -8.07 -0.71 10.24
CA LYS A 115 -8.87 0.29 10.96
C LYS A 115 -8.09 1.11 11.99
N SER A 116 -6.93 0.62 12.46
CA SER A 116 -6.08 1.39 13.38
C SER A 116 -5.63 2.71 12.78
N LEU A 117 -5.59 2.83 11.45
CA LEU A 117 -5.22 4.05 10.74
C LEU A 117 -6.24 5.19 10.90
N ASN A 118 -7.46 4.91 11.38
CA ASN A 118 -8.42 5.96 11.73
C ASN A 118 -7.94 6.87 12.89
N SER A 119 -6.97 6.40 13.67
CA SER A 119 -6.35 7.14 14.77
C SER A 119 -5.06 7.87 14.37
N LEU A 120 -4.74 7.95 13.06
CA LEU A 120 -3.66 8.81 12.57
C LEU A 120 -3.93 10.29 12.90
N PRO A 121 -2.87 11.10 13.10
CA PRO A 121 -2.95 12.56 13.08
C PRO A 121 -3.70 13.09 11.86
N GLU A 122 -4.45 14.18 12.02
CA GLU A 122 -5.38 14.68 11.00
C GLU A 122 -4.70 15.01 9.65
N ASP A 123 -3.46 15.47 9.67
CA ASP A 123 -2.63 15.71 8.50
C ASP A 123 -2.31 14.44 7.71
N LEU A 124 -1.97 13.34 8.37
CA LEU A 124 -1.79 12.03 7.72
C LEU A 124 -3.11 11.40 7.33
N LYS A 125 -4.15 11.55 8.17
CA LYS A 125 -5.47 10.96 7.95
C LYS A 125 -6.15 11.51 6.70
N ARG A 126 -5.95 12.80 6.36
CA ARG A 126 -6.44 13.37 5.09
C ARG A 126 -5.84 12.72 3.84
N ARG A 127 -4.70 12.03 3.99
CA ARG A 127 -3.95 11.36 2.92
C ARG A 127 -4.03 9.83 3.01
N LEU A 128 -4.97 9.33 3.81
CA LEU A 128 -5.31 7.91 3.93
C LEU A 128 -6.48 7.57 2.99
N ILE A 129 -6.31 6.51 2.22
CA ILE A 129 -7.37 5.80 1.51
C ILE A 129 -7.61 4.49 2.25
N LEU A 130 -8.58 4.51 3.17
CA LEU A 130 -9.00 3.30 3.88
C LEU A 130 -9.95 2.49 3.00
N THR A 131 -9.51 1.32 2.52
CA THR A 131 -10.31 0.47 1.63
C THR A 131 -11.31 -0.39 2.41
N ASN A 132 -12.31 -0.92 1.69
CA ASN A 132 -13.13 -1.99 2.24
C ASN A 132 -12.42 -3.34 2.00
N PRO A 133 -12.15 -4.15 3.04
CA PRO A 133 -11.39 -5.38 2.92
C PRO A 133 -11.97 -6.42 1.95
N TYR A 134 -13.28 -6.38 1.71
CA TYR A 134 -13.94 -7.33 0.82
C TYR A 134 -13.83 -6.96 -0.66
N THR A 135 -13.69 -5.66 -0.97
CA THR A 135 -13.68 -5.15 -2.36
C THR A 135 -12.32 -4.67 -2.81
N GLY A 136 -11.47 -4.20 -1.90
CA GLY A 136 -10.17 -3.62 -2.24
C GLY A 136 -10.25 -2.18 -2.74
N LEU A 137 -9.18 -1.75 -3.39
CA LEU A 137 -9.04 -0.46 -4.07
C LEU A 137 -9.75 -0.51 -5.43
N THR A 138 -10.81 0.27 -5.62
CA THR A 138 -11.66 0.20 -6.84
C THR A 138 -12.01 1.55 -7.47
N ASP A 139 -11.71 2.66 -6.81
CA ASP A 139 -11.96 4.03 -7.32
C ASP A 139 -10.69 4.87 -7.13
N SER A 140 -10.31 5.60 -8.18
CA SER A 140 -9.12 6.46 -8.19
C SER A 140 -9.39 7.88 -7.72
N LYS A 141 -10.65 8.27 -7.50
CA LYS A 141 -11.02 9.65 -7.11
C LYS A 141 -10.25 10.14 -5.90
N GLU A 142 -10.19 9.37 -4.82
CA GLU A 142 -9.48 9.78 -3.60
C GLU A 142 -7.96 9.88 -3.82
N LEU A 143 -7.38 8.95 -4.58
CA LEU A 143 -5.96 9.00 -4.92
C LEU A 143 -5.62 10.25 -5.74
N ILE A 144 -6.46 10.57 -6.73
CA ILE A 144 -6.31 11.78 -7.56
C ILE A 144 -6.52 13.04 -6.71
N ARG A 145 -7.52 13.05 -5.81
CA ARG A 145 -7.78 14.17 -4.88
C ARG A 145 -6.56 14.46 -4.01
N ILE A 146 -6.02 13.43 -3.34
CA ILE A 146 -4.86 13.58 -2.45
C ILE A 146 -3.63 14.11 -3.22
N LEU A 147 -3.43 13.67 -4.46
CA LEU A 147 -2.31 14.14 -5.29
C LEU A 147 -2.49 15.57 -5.81
N ALA A 148 -3.73 16.06 -5.92
CA ALA A 148 -4.03 17.43 -6.32
C ALA A 148 -3.89 18.43 -5.16
N GLU A 149 -4.09 17.97 -3.92
CA GLU A 149 -3.89 18.74 -2.68
C GLU A 149 -2.38 18.77 -2.34
N LYS A 150 -1.67 19.78 -2.84
CA LYS A 150 -0.29 20.09 -2.42
C LYS A 150 -0.27 21.02 -1.22
#